data_AF-A0A414ZFI9-F1
#
_entry.id   AF-A0A414ZFI9-F1
#
_cell.length_a   1.000
_cell.length_b   1.000
_cell.length_c   1.000
_cell.angle_alpha   90.00
_cell.angle_beta   90.00
_cell.angle_gamma   90.00
#
_symmetry.space_group_name_H-M   'P 1'
#
loop_
_entity.id
_entity.type
_entity.pdbx_description
1 polymer ?
#
loop_
_entity_poly.entity_id
_entity_poly.type
_entity_poly.pdbx_seq_one_letter_code
_entity_poly.pdbx_strand_id
1 'polypeptide(L)'
;MKIYVFNPDTDMALANNEENYIAPASVRRMAQDLALLPIWYAQPGSAVLAPSAYNADYLQMMKRMFTLPVQLVTEPELPDYAESQIMPWGWNLAFRRRMLKGGIAEHKLFTTEELGILRVFSSRAWAMTMLDFFYGIEDCCGSARYLNDLSACREFVEEYKRTVLKAPWSSSGKGLNWCRGTFTDSIAGWCQHVLDEQGGVIGQPEYNKVEDFALEFYSDGCGKVLFTGYSLFRTNEKGAYLGNRLVTAEWVEKWITDYLPLVTLIQVRERLQEVLTVIFGEVYTGYLGVDMMICRDEETQSFRIHPCVEINMRMNMGVVAHLFRENFVAPGTDGNFNIDYYPTNDALQEEHKLAMERYPAVIENGRLVSGYLPLVPVTPKSQYRAYVLCYKSGVDDTND
;
A
#
# COMPACT_ATOMS: atom_id res chain seq x y z
N MET A 1 8.41 2.46 23.86
CA MET A 1 8.96 2.10 22.53
C MET A 1 7.82 1.86 21.55
N LYS A 2 8.11 1.69 20.25
CA LYS A 2 7.12 1.32 19.22
C LYS A 2 7.27 -0.16 18.85
N ILE A 3 6.16 -0.85 18.61
CA ILE A 3 6.13 -2.23 18.08
C ILE A 3 5.43 -2.22 16.73
N TYR A 4 6.17 -2.55 15.68
CA TYR A 4 5.65 -2.64 14.33
C TYR A 4 5.12 -4.04 14.04
N VAL A 5 3.96 -4.12 13.38
CA VAL A 5 3.31 -5.39 13.09
C VAL A 5 2.86 -5.42 11.63
N PHE A 6 3.24 -6.47 10.90
CA PHE A 6 2.73 -6.68 9.55
C PHE A 6 1.40 -7.46 9.59
N ASN A 7 0.29 -6.80 9.24
CA ASN A 7 -1.06 -7.40 9.12
C ASN A 7 -1.71 -7.02 7.77
N PRO A 8 -1.34 -7.74 6.68
CA PRO A 8 -1.69 -7.37 5.30
C PRO A 8 -3.17 -7.56 4.96
N ASP A 9 -3.96 -8.15 5.85
CA ASP A 9 -5.39 -8.42 5.70
C ASP A 9 -6.28 -7.23 6.08
N THR A 10 -5.70 -6.07 6.40
CA THR A 10 -6.41 -4.89 6.93
C THR A 10 -7.67 -4.55 6.12
N ASP A 11 -7.59 -4.39 4.80
CA ASP A 11 -8.76 -3.96 4.01
C ASP A 11 -9.88 -5.02 3.99
N MET A 12 -9.50 -6.30 4.09
CA MET A 12 -10.48 -7.39 4.19
C MET A 12 -11.12 -7.43 5.58
N ALA A 13 -10.35 -7.17 6.63
CA ALA A 13 -10.86 -7.04 7.98
C ALA A 13 -11.79 -5.82 8.14
N LEU A 14 -11.48 -4.71 7.45
CA LEU A 14 -12.35 -3.54 7.39
C LEU A 14 -13.64 -3.82 6.62
N ALA A 15 -13.56 -4.57 5.52
CA ALA A 15 -14.74 -4.98 4.76
C ALA A 15 -15.69 -5.82 5.62
N ASN A 16 -15.17 -6.84 6.31
CA ASN A 16 -15.97 -7.72 7.19
C ASN A 16 -16.39 -7.04 8.51
N ASN A 17 -15.55 -6.16 9.05
CA ASN A 17 -15.83 -5.34 10.23
C ASN A 17 -16.21 -6.11 11.52
N GLU A 18 -15.69 -7.31 11.71
CA GLU A 18 -15.90 -8.09 12.95
C GLU A 18 -14.62 -8.27 13.75
N GLU A 19 -14.75 -8.32 15.09
CA GLU A 19 -13.63 -8.65 15.98
C GLU A 19 -13.13 -10.09 15.83
N ASN A 20 -14.00 -11.00 15.36
CA ASN A 20 -13.67 -12.42 15.18
C ASN A 20 -13.23 -12.74 13.75
N TYR A 21 -13.01 -11.73 12.90
CA TYR A 21 -12.58 -11.93 11.52
C TYR A 21 -11.31 -12.81 11.45
N ILE A 22 -11.34 -13.79 10.55
CA ILE A 22 -10.20 -14.65 10.24
C ILE A 22 -9.91 -14.52 8.76
N ALA A 23 -8.75 -13.97 8.42
CA ALA A 23 -8.31 -13.85 7.03
C ALA A 23 -8.19 -15.21 6.33
N PRO A 24 -8.37 -15.29 5.00
CA PRO A 24 -8.14 -16.51 4.25
C PRO A 24 -6.74 -17.11 4.46
N ALA A 25 -6.61 -18.43 4.27
CA ALA A 25 -5.36 -19.15 4.54
C ALA A 25 -4.14 -18.57 3.81
N SER A 26 -4.31 -18.16 2.55
CA SER A 26 -3.25 -17.55 1.75
C SER A 26 -2.79 -16.19 2.30
N VAL A 27 -3.70 -15.39 2.87
CA VAL A 27 -3.35 -14.09 3.46
C VAL A 27 -2.70 -14.27 4.83
N ARG A 28 -3.15 -15.25 5.62
CA ARG A 28 -2.47 -15.63 6.87
C ARG A 28 -1.05 -16.13 6.61
N ARG A 29 -0.83 -16.88 5.51
CA ARG A 29 0.51 -17.28 5.06
C ARG A 29 1.36 -16.06 4.71
N MET A 30 0.83 -15.08 3.96
CA MET A 30 1.53 -13.83 3.67
C MET A 30 1.92 -13.07 4.94
N ALA A 31 1.02 -12.97 5.92
CA ALA A 31 1.30 -12.32 7.20
C ALA A 31 2.44 -13.01 7.96
N GLN A 32 2.53 -14.34 7.89
CA GLN A 32 3.62 -15.11 8.51
C GLN A 32 4.94 -14.95 7.76
N ASP A 33 4.91 -15.14 6.44
CA ASP A 33 6.11 -15.13 5.60
C ASP A 33 6.77 -13.75 5.55
N LEU A 34 5.95 -12.69 5.56
CA LEU A 34 6.42 -11.31 5.46
C LEU A 34 6.49 -10.59 6.82
N ALA A 35 6.39 -11.32 7.95
CA ALA A 35 6.29 -10.73 9.28
C ALA A 35 7.47 -9.80 9.65
N LEU A 36 8.65 -10.03 9.07
CA LEU A 36 9.84 -9.19 9.28
C LEU A 36 9.98 -8.02 8.31
N LEU A 37 9.07 -7.83 7.35
CA LEU A 37 9.12 -6.67 6.46
C LEU A 37 9.25 -5.32 7.22
N PRO A 38 8.65 -5.13 8.43
CA PRO A 38 8.81 -3.90 9.18
C PRO A 38 10.22 -3.52 9.61
N ILE A 39 11.20 -4.44 9.60
CA ILE A 39 12.58 -4.06 9.98
C ILE A 39 13.16 -2.97 9.06
N TRP A 40 12.66 -2.88 7.82
CA TRP A 40 13.13 -1.95 6.79
C TRP A 40 12.50 -0.56 6.86
N TYR A 41 11.51 -0.35 7.72
CA TYR A 41 10.86 0.97 7.86
C TYR A 41 10.55 1.36 9.31
N ALA A 42 10.76 0.45 10.26
CA ALA A 42 10.59 0.74 11.67
C ALA A 42 11.62 1.78 12.14
N GLN A 43 11.16 2.71 12.98
CA GLN A 43 12.02 3.75 13.54
C GLN A 43 13.09 3.17 14.48
N PRO A 44 14.26 3.82 14.60
CA PRO A 44 15.28 3.38 15.56
C PRO A 44 14.78 3.24 16.99
N GLY A 45 15.23 2.19 17.68
CA GLY A 45 14.82 1.85 19.04
C GLY A 45 13.46 1.14 19.13
N SER A 46 12.91 0.69 17.99
CA SER A 46 11.62 -0.02 17.93
C SER A 46 11.78 -1.54 17.95
N ALA A 47 10.65 -2.23 18.05
CA ALA A 47 10.56 -3.68 17.87
C ALA A 47 9.69 -4.04 16.66
N VAL A 48 9.89 -5.25 16.15
CA VAL A 48 9.04 -5.87 15.13
C VAL A 48 8.45 -7.15 15.72
N LEU A 49 7.12 -7.26 15.69
CA LEU A 49 6.40 -8.45 16.15
C LEU A 49 6.40 -9.51 15.05
N ALA A 50 6.97 -10.68 15.34
CA ALA A 50 6.97 -11.82 14.42
C ALA A 50 6.53 -13.11 15.14
N PRO A 51 6.01 -14.11 14.40
CA PRO A 51 5.38 -15.29 15.01
C PRO A 51 6.37 -16.27 15.67
N SER A 52 7.68 -16.08 15.49
CA SER A 52 8.68 -17.05 15.98
C SER A 52 10.05 -16.43 16.19
N ALA A 53 10.77 -16.92 17.21
CA ALA A 53 12.17 -16.59 17.49
C ALA A 53 13.14 -17.02 16.38
N TYR A 54 12.78 -17.95 15.49
CA TYR A 54 13.60 -18.33 14.33
C TYR A 54 13.88 -17.14 13.38
N ASN A 55 13.07 -16.08 13.46
CA ASN A 55 13.30 -14.84 12.75
C ASN A 55 14.54 -14.06 13.23
N ALA A 56 15.07 -14.40 14.41
CA ALA A 56 16.23 -13.72 14.99
C ALA A 56 17.48 -13.91 14.12
N ASP A 57 17.70 -15.09 13.54
CA ASP A 57 18.89 -15.38 12.73
C ASP A 57 18.95 -14.48 11.50
N TYR A 58 17.83 -14.33 10.79
CA TYR A 58 17.72 -13.41 9.66
C TYR A 58 17.97 -11.95 10.08
N LEU A 59 17.36 -11.51 11.19
CA LEU A 59 17.55 -10.14 11.68
C LEU A 59 19.03 -9.89 12.04
N GLN A 60 19.71 -10.83 12.69
CA GLN A 60 21.13 -10.71 13.03
C GLN A 60 22.02 -10.69 11.78
N MET A 61 21.69 -11.49 10.76
CA MET A 61 22.38 -11.44 9.47
C MET A 61 22.23 -10.06 8.81
N MET A 62 21.02 -9.51 8.76
CA MET A 62 20.78 -8.17 8.19
C MET A 62 21.49 -7.07 8.98
N LYS A 63 21.51 -7.14 10.32
CA LYS A 63 22.24 -6.17 11.19
C LYS A 63 23.74 -6.12 10.95
N ARG A 64 24.36 -7.18 10.40
CA ARG A 64 25.78 -7.17 10.02
C ARG A 64 26.04 -6.39 8.74
N MET A 65 25.03 -6.24 7.89
CA MET A 65 25.12 -5.58 6.59
C MET A 65 24.51 -4.18 6.60
N PHE A 66 23.52 -3.92 7.46
CA PHE A 66 22.75 -2.68 7.53
C PHE A 66 22.60 -2.19 8.97
N THR A 67 22.51 -0.87 9.14
CA THR A 67 22.17 -0.26 10.44
C THR A 67 20.68 -0.42 10.72
N LEU A 68 20.32 -1.51 11.42
CA LEU A 68 18.94 -1.85 11.78
C LEU A 68 18.76 -1.81 13.31
N PRO A 69 18.56 -0.63 13.92
CA PRO A 69 18.38 -0.45 15.37
C PRO A 69 16.97 -0.90 15.83
N VAL A 70 16.60 -2.13 15.52
CA VAL A 70 15.30 -2.73 15.86
C VAL A 70 15.51 -4.08 16.56
N GLN A 71 14.57 -4.49 17.40
CA GLN A 71 14.58 -5.80 18.03
C GLN A 71 13.41 -6.68 17.59
N LEU A 72 13.57 -7.99 17.76
CA LEU A 72 12.50 -8.95 17.55
C LEU A 72 11.67 -9.06 18.83
N VAL A 73 10.35 -9.09 18.69
CA VAL A 73 9.41 -9.47 19.76
C VAL A 73 8.50 -10.56 19.22
N THR A 74 8.14 -11.51 20.07
CA THR A 74 7.18 -12.57 19.77
C THR A 74 5.90 -12.39 20.58
N GLU A 75 4.79 -13.01 20.14
CA GLU A 75 3.50 -12.86 20.83
C GLU A 75 3.53 -13.18 22.33
N PRO A 76 4.21 -14.25 22.80
CA PRO A 76 4.30 -14.54 24.23
C PRO A 76 5.00 -13.45 25.07
N GLU A 77 5.83 -12.62 24.45
CA GLU A 77 6.59 -11.55 25.11
C GLU A 77 5.83 -10.22 25.14
N LEU A 78 4.70 -10.09 24.42
CA LEU A 78 3.92 -8.85 24.38
C LEU A 78 3.52 -8.29 25.76
N PRO A 79 3.22 -9.10 26.80
CA PRO A 79 2.93 -8.56 28.13
C PRO A 79 4.08 -7.75 28.74
N ASP A 80 5.34 -8.09 28.43
CA ASP A 80 6.52 -7.35 28.90
C ASP A 80 6.62 -5.95 28.23
N TYR A 81 5.86 -5.75 27.16
CA TYR A 81 5.81 -4.51 26.39
C TYR A 81 4.43 -3.85 26.41
N ALA A 82 3.60 -4.12 27.43
CA ALA A 82 2.21 -3.68 27.51
C ALA A 82 1.98 -2.19 27.24
N GLU A 83 2.92 -1.33 27.64
CA GLU A 83 2.88 0.13 27.50
C GLU A 83 3.41 0.66 26.15
N SER A 84 3.84 -0.22 25.25
CA SER A 84 4.38 0.17 23.94
C SER A 84 3.29 0.70 23.02
N GLN A 85 3.67 1.62 22.13
CA GLN A 85 2.79 2.05 21.04
C GLN A 85 2.81 1.01 19.93
N ILE A 86 1.64 0.56 19.51
CA ILE A 86 1.52 -0.40 18.39
C ILE A 86 1.43 0.35 17.07
N MET A 87 2.24 -0.07 16.10
CA MET A 87 2.32 0.48 14.75
C MET A 87 1.97 -0.63 13.76
N PRO A 88 0.69 -0.96 13.54
CA PRO A 88 0.31 -1.99 12.61
C PRO A 88 0.53 -1.56 11.17
N TRP A 89 0.43 -2.52 10.25
CA TRP A 89 0.23 -2.24 8.85
C TRP A 89 -1.04 -1.41 8.69
N GLY A 90 -2.13 -1.81 9.33
CA GLY A 90 -3.32 -0.99 9.48
C GLY A 90 -4.25 -1.44 10.61
N TRP A 91 -5.10 -0.54 11.08
CA TRP A 91 -5.98 -0.76 12.23
C TRP A 91 -7.33 -1.37 11.81
N ASN A 92 -7.84 -2.28 12.64
CA ASN A 92 -9.18 -2.87 12.52
C ASN A 92 -9.56 -3.58 13.85
N LEU A 93 -10.83 -3.97 13.99
CA LEU A 93 -11.38 -4.60 15.19
C LEU A 93 -10.68 -5.91 15.57
N ALA A 94 -10.48 -6.81 14.60
CA ALA A 94 -9.81 -8.09 14.85
C ALA A 94 -8.34 -7.91 15.28
N PHE A 95 -7.63 -6.95 14.68
CA PHE A 95 -6.26 -6.62 15.06
C PHE A 95 -6.20 -6.04 16.48
N ARG A 96 -7.09 -5.09 16.83
CA ARG A 96 -7.21 -4.55 18.20
C ARG A 96 -7.38 -5.68 19.21
N ARG A 97 -8.32 -6.59 18.95
CA ARG A 97 -8.59 -7.73 19.82
C ARG A 97 -7.39 -8.66 19.97
N ARG A 98 -6.64 -8.93 18.89
CA ARG A 98 -5.40 -9.71 18.94
C ARG A 98 -4.36 -9.05 19.86
N MET A 99 -4.17 -7.73 19.77
CA MET A 99 -3.22 -7.00 20.62
C MET A 99 -3.64 -6.98 22.10
N LEU A 100 -4.93 -6.75 22.38
CA LEU A 100 -5.48 -6.86 23.75
C LEU A 100 -5.25 -8.25 24.35
N LYS A 101 -5.59 -9.31 23.59
CA LYS A 101 -5.38 -10.68 24.04
C LYS A 101 -3.90 -11.02 24.24
N GLY A 102 -3.02 -10.37 23.49
CA GLY A 102 -1.57 -10.47 23.64
C GLY A 102 -1.02 -9.76 24.88
N GLY A 103 -1.81 -8.99 25.60
CA GLY A 103 -1.38 -8.29 26.82
C GLY A 103 -0.96 -6.83 26.62
N ILE A 104 -1.22 -6.24 25.45
CA ILE A 104 -1.07 -4.79 25.28
C ILE A 104 -2.15 -4.06 26.07
N ALA A 105 -1.76 -3.01 26.79
CA ALA A 105 -2.68 -2.26 27.63
C ALA A 105 -3.75 -1.54 26.79
N GLU A 106 -4.99 -1.52 27.28
CA GLU A 106 -6.14 -1.03 26.52
C GLU A 106 -6.00 0.44 26.12
N HIS A 107 -5.46 1.29 27.00
CA HIS A 107 -5.23 2.72 26.72
C HIS A 107 -4.13 2.98 25.68
N LYS A 108 -3.44 1.93 25.21
CA LYS A 108 -2.45 2.00 24.12
C LYS A 108 -3.04 1.67 22.75
N LEU A 109 -4.31 1.27 22.70
CA LEU A 109 -5.01 0.86 21.50
C LEU A 109 -6.19 1.80 21.25
N PHE A 110 -6.58 1.92 19.98
CA PHE A 110 -7.78 2.66 19.61
C PHE A 110 -9.04 2.06 20.27
N THR A 111 -10.01 2.89 20.63
CA THR A 111 -11.34 2.44 21.04
C THR A 111 -12.12 1.89 19.85
N THR A 112 -13.24 1.21 20.13
CA THR A 112 -14.15 0.72 19.08
C THR A 112 -14.76 1.85 18.26
N GLU A 113 -15.04 2.99 18.89
CA GLU A 113 -15.59 4.18 18.25
C GLU A 113 -14.56 4.83 17.33
N GLU A 114 -13.32 4.98 17.80
CA GLU A 114 -12.22 5.50 16.98
C GLU A 114 -11.94 4.59 15.77
N LEU A 115 -11.97 3.27 15.97
CA LEU A 115 -11.86 2.32 14.85
C LEU A 115 -13.02 2.43 13.86
N GLY A 116 -14.24 2.73 14.32
CA GLY A 116 -15.39 3.02 13.46
C GLY A 116 -15.16 4.24 12.58
N ILE A 117 -14.60 5.30 13.17
CA ILE A 117 -14.19 6.52 12.43
C ILE A 117 -13.10 6.20 11.42
N LEU A 118 -12.04 5.48 11.82
CA LEU A 118 -10.96 5.08 10.92
C LEU A 118 -11.46 4.22 9.77
N ARG A 119 -12.40 3.30 10.02
CA ARG A 119 -13.01 2.48 8.96
C ARG A 119 -13.71 3.34 7.93
N VAL A 120 -14.50 4.32 8.35
CA VAL A 120 -15.17 5.26 7.44
C VAL A 120 -14.14 5.93 6.54
N PHE A 121 -13.05 6.43 7.13
CA PHE A 121 -11.95 7.08 6.43
C PHE A 121 -11.13 6.19 5.48
N SER A 122 -11.02 4.90 5.77
CA SER A 122 -10.39 3.91 4.88
C SER A 122 -11.27 3.50 3.69
N SER A 123 -12.50 4.02 3.56
CA SER A 123 -13.39 3.71 2.44
C SER A 123 -12.98 4.46 1.18
N ARG A 124 -13.07 3.81 0.02
CA ARG A 124 -12.95 4.48 -1.29
C ARG A 124 -13.97 5.60 -1.52
N ALA A 125 -15.06 5.64 -0.74
CA ALA A 125 -15.98 6.76 -0.75
C ALA A 125 -15.30 8.10 -0.46
N TRP A 126 -14.24 8.13 0.37
CA TRP A 126 -13.49 9.35 0.62
C TRP A 126 -12.65 9.80 -0.57
N ALA A 127 -12.09 8.86 -1.34
CA ALA A 127 -11.38 9.21 -2.56
C ALA A 127 -12.30 9.93 -3.56
N MET A 128 -13.59 9.55 -3.64
CA MET A 128 -14.59 10.29 -4.41
C MET A 128 -14.76 11.72 -3.90
N THR A 129 -15.02 11.91 -2.61
CA THR A 129 -15.19 13.26 -2.02
C THR A 129 -13.94 14.13 -2.22
N MET A 130 -12.76 13.51 -2.26
CA MET A 130 -11.49 14.20 -2.47
C MET A 130 -11.35 14.81 -3.86
N LEU A 131 -12.00 14.23 -4.89
CA LEU A 131 -11.89 14.72 -6.27
C LEU A 131 -12.39 16.17 -6.42
N ASP A 132 -13.40 16.56 -5.66
CA ASP A 132 -13.97 17.92 -5.69
C ASP A 132 -12.95 18.99 -5.28
N PHE A 133 -11.98 18.65 -4.42
CA PHE A 133 -10.95 19.59 -3.97
C PHE A 133 -9.89 19.90 -5.04
N PHE A 134 -9.86 19.17 -6.15
CA PHE A 134 -8.96 19.44 -7.27
C PHE A 134 -9.63 20.21 -8.40
N TYR A 135 -10.92 20.57 -8.25
CA TYR A 135 -11.60 21.41 -9.22
C TYR A 135 -10.87 22.74 -9.40
N GLY A 136 -10.59 23.09 -10.65
CA GLY A 136 -9.86 24.31 -11.03
C GLY A 136 -8.34 24.15 -11.11
N ILE A 137 -7.77 22.98 -10.79
CA ILE A 137 -6.38 22.67 -11.16
C ILE A 137 -6.38 22.19 -12.61
N GLU A 138 -5.57 22.83 -13.45
CA GLU A 138 -5.42 22.49 -14.86
C GLU A 138 -4.88 21.06 -15.02
N ASP A 139 -5.25 20.39 -16.12
CA ASP A 139 -4.86 19.01 -16.43
C ASP A 139 -5.24 17.95 -15.40
N CYS A 140 -6.14 18.24 -14.47
CA CYS A 140 -6.79 17.22 -13.64
C CYS A 140 -8.01 16.60 -14.36
N CYS A 141 -8.23 15.31 -14.15
CA CYS A 141 -9.44 14.58 -14.51
C CYS A 141 -9.90 13.70 -13.35
N GLY A 142 -11.01 13.00 -13.52
CA GLY A 142 -11.54 12.09 -12.51
C GLY A 142 -12.97 12.43 -12.14
N SER A 143 -13.75 11.39 -11.96
CA SER A 143 -15.13 11.48 -11.50
C SER A 143 -15.51 10.14 -10.89
N ALA A 144 -16.31 10.20 -9.83
CA ALA A 144 -16.78 9.03 -9.12
C ALA A 144 -18.18 9.31 -8.58
N ARG A 145 -19.00 8.27 -8.42
CA ARG A 145 -20.32 8.35 -7.79
C ARG A 145 -20.49 7.26 -6.75
N TYR A 146 -21.12 7.61 -5.63
CA TYR A 146 -21.58 6.65 -4.65
C TYR A 146 -22.97 6.15 -5.06
N LEU A 147 -23.11 4.84 -5.21
CA LEU A 147 -24.28 4.16 -5.73
C LEU A 147 -24.93 3.39 -4.57
N ASN A 148 -26.14 3.81 -4.19
CA ASN A 148 -26.82 3.35 -2.97
C ASN A 148 -27.76 2.15 -3.18
N ASP A 149 -28.06 1.80 -4.43
CA ASP A 149 -28.95 0.70 -4.78
C ASP A 149 -28.64 0.13 -6.17
N LEU A 150 -29.31 -0.96 -6.53
CA LEU A 150 -29.14 -1.61 -7.83
C LEU A 150 -29.60 -0.76 -9.01
N SER A 151 -30.57 0.16 -8.83
CA SER A 151 -31.02 1.05 -9.90
C SER A 151 -29.91 2.03 -10.26
N ALA A 152 -29.33 2.67 -9.26
CA ALA A 152 -28.18 3.57 -9.42
C ALA A 152 -26.98 2.84 -10.04
N CYS A 153 -26.73 1.58 -9.65
CA CYS A 153 -25.69 0.76 -10.27
C CYS A 153 -25.94 0.50 -11.75
N ARG A 154 -27.19 0.17 -12.12
CA ARG A 154 -27.59 -0.04 -13.51
C ARG A 154 -27.44 1.24 -14.32
N GLU A 155 -28.04 2.32 -13.86
CA GLU A 155 -28.01 3.63 -14.52
C GLU A 155 -26.57 4.06 -14.80
N PHE A 156 -25.68 3.93 -13.81
CA PHE A 156 -24.28 4.29 -13.97
C PHE A 156 -23.55 3.42 -15.01
N VAL A 157 -23.78 2.09 -14.99
CA VAL A 157 -23.14 1.18 -15.95
C VAL A 157 -23.63 1.41 -17.37
N GLU A 158 -24.90 1.74 -17.55
CA GLU A 158 -25.51 1.98 -18.86
C GLU A 158 -25.25 3.40 -19.40
N GLU A 159 -24.90 4.37 -18.53
CA GLU A 159 -24.53 5.75 -18.91
C GLU A 159 -23.21 5.83 -19.69
N TYR A 160 -22.23 4.97 -19.38
CA TYR A 160 -20.89 5.03 -19.97
C TYR A 160 -20.54 3.74 -20.73
N LYS A 161 -19.75 3.86 -21.80
CA LYS A 161 -19.27 2.72 -22.59
C LYS A 161 -18.41 1.75 -21.78
N ARG A 162 -17.61 2.29 -20.86
CA ARG A 162 -16.68 1.54 -20.01
C ARG A 162 -16.65 2.16 -18.62
N THR A 163 -16.86 1.32 -17.62
CA THR A 163 -16.83 1.73 -16.20
C THR A 163 -16.12 0.69 -15.37
N VAL A 164 -15.75 1.10 -14.16
CA VAL A 164 -15.35 0.21 -13.09
C VAL A 164 -16.22 0.48 -11.88
N LEU A 165 -16.85 -0.56 -11.35
CA LEU A 165 -17.49 -0.54 -10.05
C LEU A 165 -16.50 -1.05 -9.00
N LYS A 166 -16.47 -0.40 -7.83
CA LYS A 166 -15.54 -0.70 -6.76
C LYS A 166 -16.26 -0.89 -5.44
N ALA A 167 -15.89 -1.93 -4.70
CA ALA A 167 -16.32 -2.06 -3.31
C ALA A 167 -15.66 -0.95 -2.45
N PRO A 168 -16.38 -0.39 -1.45
CA PRO A 168 -15.85 0.60 -0.52
C PRO A 168 -14.56 0.15 0.18
N TRP A 169 -14.52 -1.09 0.67
CA TRP A 169 -13.35 -1.73 1.28
C TRP A 169 -13.01 -3.03 0.54
N SER A 170 -11.79 -3.13 0.02
CA SER A 170 -11.26 -4.37 -0.56
C SER A 170 -9.75 -4.27 -0.77
N SER A 171 -9.07 -5.41 -0.83
CA SER A 171 -7.63 -5.47 -1.09
C SER A 171 -7.29 -5.91 -2.52
N SER A 172 -6.17 -5.39 -3.04
CA SER A 172 -5.42 -5.94 -4.18
C SER A 172 -6.30 -6.26 -5.42
N GLY A 173 -7.18 -5.33 -5.81
CA GLY A 173 -8.03 -5.45 -7.00
C GLY A 173 -9.22 -6.41 -6.89
N LYS A 174 -9.40 -7.12 -5.77
CA LYS A 174 -10.48 -8.12 -5.60
C LYS A 174 -11.89 -7.53 -5.47
N GLY A 175 -11.99 -6.22 -5.26
CA GLY A 175 -13.26 -5.48 -5.18
C GLY A 175 -13.55 -4.66 -6.42
N LEU A 176 -12.97 -5.00 -7.59
CA LEU A 176 -13.20 -4.30 -8.85
C LEU A 176 -14.10 -5.14 -9.77
N ASN A 177 -15.07 -4.49 -10.42
CA ASN A 177 -15.91 -5.10 -11.44
C ASN A 177 -15.91 -4.18 -12.68
N TRP A 178 -15.26 -4.63 -13.75
CA TRP A 178 -15.13 -3.88 -15.00
C TRP A 178 -16.34 -4.12 -15.89
N CYS A 179 -17.03 -3.05 -16.27
CA CYS A 179 -18.26 -3.11 -17.04
C CYS A 179 -18.09 -2.47 -18.43
N ARG A 180 -18.94 -2.90 -19.37
CA ARG A 180 -18.88 -2.53 -20.79
C ARG A 180 -20.23 -2.02 -21.31
N GLY A 181 -20.82 -1.05 -20.60
CA GLY A 181 -22.08 -0.41 -21.01
C GLY A 181 -23.34 -1.26 -20.86
N THR A 182 -23.26 -2.42 -20.21
CA THR A 182 -24.41 -3.34 -20.05
C THR A 182 -24.41 -3.92 -18.64
N PHE A 183 -25.55 -3.78 -17.94
CA PHE A 183 -25.71 -4.26 -16.57
C PHE A 183 -26.28 -5.69 -16.56
N THR A 184 -25.39 -6.67 -16.51
CA THR A 184 -25.70 -8.11 -16.54
C THR A 184 -26.10 -8.65 -15.16
N ASP A 185 -26.70 -9.83 -15.11
CA ASP A 185 -27.07 -10.51 -13.86
C ASP A 185 -25.84 -10.77 -12.96
N SER A 186 -24.68 -11.05 -13.54
CA SER A 186 -23.44 -11.22 -12.78
C SER A 186 -22.98 -9.91 -12.12
N ILE A 187 -23.15 -8.77 -12.80
CA ILE A 187 -22.83 -7.46 -12.24
C ILE A 187 -23.85 -7.12 -11.15
N ALA A 188 -25.15 -7.38 -11.40
CA ALA A 188 -26.21 -7.16 -10.42
C ALA A 188 -25.99 -7.97 -9.14
N GLY A 189 -25.66 -9.27 -9.24
CA GLY A 189 -25.37 -10.13 -8.09
C GLY A 189 -24.16 -9.64 -7.29
N TRP A 190 -23.09 -9.20 -7.96
CA TRP A 190 -21.94 -8.60 -7.30
C TRP A 190 -22.30 -7.28 -6.60
N CYS A 191 -23.05 -6.39 -7.26
CA CYS A 191 -23.48 -5.11 -6.66
C CYS A 191 -24.36 -5.34 -5.44
N GLN A 192 -25.34 -6.26 -5.52
CA GLN A 192 -26.22 -6.57 -4.41
C GLN A 192 -25.42 -7.06 -3.20
N HIS A 193 -24.48 -7.97 -3.41
CA HIS A 193 -23.62 -8.44 -2.32
C HIS A 193 -22.81 -7.31 -1.68
N VAL A 194 -22.22 -6.42 -2.47
CA VAL A 194 -21.46 -5.27 -1.94
C VAL A 194 -22.37 -4.27 -1.22
N LEU A 195 -23.59 -4.04 -1.73
CA LEU A 195 -24.60 -3.19 -1.08
C LEU A 195 -25.01 -3.77 0.28
N ASP A 196 -25.27 -5.07 0.35
CA ASP A 196 -25.69 -5.75 1.57
C ASP A 196 -24.58 -5.75 2.64
N GLU A 197 -23.33 -6.00 2.24
CA GLU A 197 -22.19 -6.13 3.16
C GLU A 197 -21.53 -4.80 3.52
N GLN A 198 -21.51 -3.84 2.59
CA GLN A 198 -20.71 -2.60 2.70
C GLN A 198 -21.52 -1.32 2.56
N GLY A 199 -22.82 -1.40 2.24
CA GLY A 199 -23.73 -0.25 2.22
C GLY A 199 -23.60 0.66 1.00
N GLY A 200 -22.85 0.28 -0.03
CA GLY A 200 -22.72 1.08 -1.25
C GLY A 200 -21.67 0.58 -2.23
N VAL A 201 -21.75 1.07 -3.46
CA VAL A 201 -20.78 0.78 -4.54
C VAL A 201 -20.22 2.11 -5.07
N ILE A 202 -18.92 2.15 -5.36
CA ILE A 202 -18.31 3.32 -6.02
C ILE A 202 -18.25 3.06 -7.52
N GLY A 203 -18.90 3.90 -8.31
CA GLY A 203 -18.79 3.88 -9.77
C GLY A 203 -17.79 4.91 -10.28
N GLN A 204 -16.90 4.50 -11.19
CA GLN A 204 -16.01 5.41 -11.92
C GLN A 204 -16.06 5.09 -13.43
N PRO A 205 -15.99 6.10 -14.32
CA PRO A 205 -15.66 5.85 -15.72
C PRO A 205 -14.28 5.17 -15.83
N GLU A 206 -14.09 4.33 -16.84
CA GLU A 206 -12.77 3.80 -17.14
C GLU A 206 -11.93 4.87 -17.85
N TYR A 207 -10.81 5.26 -17.25
CA TYR A 207 -9.85 6.17 -17.84
C TYR A 207 -8.78 5.40 -18.63
N ASN A 208 -8.32 5.96 -19.75
CA ASN A 208 -7.19 5.43 -20.51
C ASN A 208 -5.89 5.70 -19.74
N LYS A 209 -5.62 4.84 -18.76
CA LYS A 209 -4.47 4.90 -17.88
C LYS A 209 -3.18 4.60 -18.66
N VAL A 210 -2.20 5.47 -18.48
CA VAL A 210 -0.84 5.35 -19.03
C VAL A 210 0.13 4.89 -17.95
N GLU A 211 0.06 5.50 -16.76
CA GLU A 211 0.96 5.22 -15.64
C GLU A 211 0.21 5.24 -14.30
N ASP A 212 0.71 4.45 -13.35
CA ASP A 212 0.27 4.41 -11.95
C ASP A 212 1.35 5.03 -11.05
N PHE A 213 0.97 5.91 -10.13
CA PHE A 213 1.86 6.44 -9.11
C PHE A 213 1.07 6.86 -7.87
N ALA A 214 1.76 7.11 -6.76
CA ALA A 214 1.13 7.57 -5.53
C ALA A 214 1.97 8.66 -4.85
N LEU A 215 1.29 9.48 -4.05
CA LEU A 215 1.93 10.35 -3.07
C LEU A 215 1.72 9.76 -1.68
N GLU A 216 2.81 9.57 -0.97
CA GLU A 216 2.84 9.02 0.38
C GLU A 216 2.94 10.15 1.40
N PHE A 217 2.20 10.03 2.50
CA PHE A 217 2.14 11.01 3.58
C PHE A 217 2.25 10.33 4.94
N TYR A 218 2.61 11.10 5.96
CA TYR A 218 2.60 10.69 7.35
C TYR A 218 1.79 11.68 8.18
N SER A 219 0.80 11.17 8.92
CA SER A 219 0.04 11.92 9.91
C SER A 219 0.63 11.70 11.30
N ASP A 220 0.85 12.77 12.06
CA ASP A 220 1.29 12.68 13.46
C ASP A 220 0.14 12.42 14.45
N GLY A 221 -1.11 12.58 14.00
CA GLY A 221 -2.32 12.52 14.85
C GLY A 221 -2.46 13.71 15.80
N CYS A 222 -1.67 14.77 15.59
CA CYS A 222 -1.63 16.00 16.38
C CYS A 222 -1.85 17.24 15.49
N GLY A 223 -2.56 17.07 14.38
CA GLY A 223 -2.94 18.14 13.46
C GLY A 223 -1.96 18.38 12.31
N LYS A 224 -1.00 17.48 12.06
CA LYS A 224 -0.08 17.61 10.92
C LYS A 224 -0.06 16.37 10.04
N VAL A 225 -0.18 16.60 8.74
CA VAL A 225 0.11 15.61 7.70
C VAL A 225 1.24 16.14 6.84
N LEU A 226 2.29 15.33 6.65
CA LEU A 226 3.48 15.70 5.91
C LEU A 226 3.70 14.77 4.73
N PHE A 227 4.01 15.35 3.57
CA PHE A 227 4.48 14.60 2.42
C PHE A 227 5.73 13.81 2.78
N THR A 228 5.67 12.49 2.56
CA THR A 228 6.75 11.54 2.81
C THR A 228 7.56 11.32 1.54
N GLY A 229 6.90 11.07 0.41
CA GLY A 229 7.59 10.81 -0.84
C GLY A 229 6.69 10.34 -1.97
N TYR A 230 7.29 10.18 -3.15
CA TYR A 230 6.64 9.61 -4.32
C TYR A 230 6.77 8.08 -4.33
N SER A 231 5.78 7.41 -4.90
CA SER A 231 5.75 5.97 -5.06
C SER A 231 5.34 5.62 -6.50
N LEU A 232 6.22 4.97 -7.26
CA LEU A 232 5.93 4.48 -8.61
C LEU A 232 5.66 2.99 -8.54
N PHE A 233 4.39 2.61 -8.63
CA PHE A 233 3.95 1.23 -8.55
C PHE A 233 3.45 0.73 -9.90
N ARG A 234 3.52 -0.59 -10.10
CA ARG A 234 3.00 -1.24 -11.30
C ARG A 234 1.82 -2.11 -10.93
N THR A 235 0.79 -2.07 -11.76
CA THR A 235 -0.34 -2.99 -11.68
C THR A 235 -0.47 -3.80 -12.97
N ASN A 236 -1.08 -4.98 -12.89
CA ASN A 236 -1.49 -5.71 -14.10
C ASN A 236 -2.81 -5.15 -14.67
N GLU A 237 -3.26 -5.70 -15.80
CA GLU A 237 -4.52 -5.30 -16.48
C GLU A 237 -5.77 -5.42 -15.59
N LYS A 238 -5.72 -6.25 -14.54
CA LYS A 238 -6.83 -6.42 -13.57
C LYS A 238 -6.71 -5.48 -12.37
N GLY A 239 -5.71 -4.61 -12.33
CA GLY A 239 -5.46 -3.67 -11.23
C GLY A 239 -4.77 -4.29 -10.01
N ALA A 240 -4.20 -5.49 -10.12
CA ALA A 240 -3.44 -6.09 -9.03
C ALA A 240 -2.00 -5.57 -9.01
N TYR A 241 -1.52 -5.21 -7.82
CA TYR A 241 -0.15 -4.73 -7.58
C TYR A 241 0.90 -5.77 -7.95
N LEU A 242 1.97 -5.32 -8.64
CA LEU A 242 3.10 -6.14 -9.09
C LEU A 242 4.42 -5.77 -8.41
N GLY A 243 4.58 -4.53 -7.95
CA GLY A 243 5.83 -4.04 -7.38
C GLY A 243 5.97 -2.52 -7.49
N ASN A 244 7.06 -1.99 -6.95
CA ASN A 244 7.44 -0.59 -7.05
C ASN A 244 8.80 -0.43 -7.71
N ARG A 245 9.00 0.63 -8.48
CA ARG A 245 10.34 1.11 -8.85
C ARG A 245 10.93 1.87 -7.66
N LEU A 246 12.21 1.64 -7.37
CA LEU A 246 12.95 2.34 -6.33
C LEU A 246 13.55 3.62 -6.93
N VAL A 247 12.86 4.73 -6.76
CA VAL A 247 13.16 6.02 -7.40
C VAL A 247 13.40 7.13 -6.37
N THR A 248 14.15 8.17 -6.75
CA THR A 248 14.26 9.39 -5.93
C THR A 248 13.16 10.37 -6.30
N ALA A 249 12.92 11.36 -5.44
CA ALA A 249 11.97 12.43 -5.73
C ALA A 249 12.34 13.19 -7.01
N GLU A 250 13.62 13.51 -7.22
CA GLU A 250 14.10 14.23 -8.41
C GLU A 250 13.84 13.43 -9.68
N TRP A 251 13.97 12.10 -9.61
CA TRP A 251 13.64 11.22 -10.73
C TRP A 251 12.15 11.31 -11.07
N VAL A 252 11.24 11.25 -10.07
CA VAL A 252 9.79 11.35 -10.31
C VAL A 252 9.40 12.71 -10.85
N GLU A 253 9.94 13.79 -10.29
CA GLU A 253 9.67 15.16 -10.73
C GLU A 253 10.19 15.41 -12.16
N LYS A 254 11.24 14.71 -12.60
CA LYS A 254 11.66 14.74 -14.01
C LYS A 254 10.75 13.88 -14.90
N TRP A 255 10.49 12.65 -14.49
CA TRP A 255 9.63 11.70 -15.23
C TRP A 255 8.23 12.27 -15.51
N ILE A 256 7.62 12.97 -14.56
CA ILE A 256 6.29 13.55 -14.76
C ILE A 256 6.28 14.59 -15.89
N THR A 257 7.41 15.25 -16.17
CA THR A 257 7.51 16.30 -17.21
C THR A 257 7.42 15.76 -18.62
N ASP A 258 7.60 14.44 -18.81
CA ASP A 258 7.34 13.78 -20.08
C ASP A 258 5.83 13.72 -20.41
N TYR A 259 4.98 13.95 -19.39
CA TYR A 259 3.52 13.92 -19.50
C TYR A 259 2.90 15.30 -19.30
N LEU A 260 3.31 16.01 -18.25
CA LEU A 260 2.59 17.16 -17.69
C LEU A 260 3.55 18.19 -17.09
N PRO A 261 3.20 19.49 -17.03
CA PRO A 261 3.98 20.47 -16.30
C PRO A 261 4.18 20.09 -14.83
N LEU A 262 5.43 20.16 -14.33
CA LEU A 262 5.75 19.83 -12.92
C LEU A 262 4.91 20.64 -11.92
N VAL A 263 4.56 21.88 -12.27
CA VAL A 263 3.70 22.75 -11.44
C VAL A 263 2.35 22.10 -11.12
N THR A 264 1.77 21.34 -12.05
CA THR A 264 0.50 20.64 -11.84
C THR A 264 0.64 19.59 -10.73
N LEU A 265 1.71 18.79 -10.75
CA LEU A 265 1.98 17.80 -9.70
C LEU A 265 2.22 18.47 -8.34
N ILE A 266 2.94 19.60 -8.32
CA ILE A 266 3.18 20.36 -7.09
C ILE A 266 1.86 20.89 -6.50
N GLN A 267 1.00 21.48 -7.34
CA GLN A 267 -0.31 21.98 -6.90
C GLN A 267 -1.19 20.85 -6.34
N VAL A 268 -1.21 19.69 -7.00
CA VAL A 268 -1.94 18.51 -6.53
C VAL A 268 -1.38 18.02 -5.18
N ARG A 269 -0.05 17.93 -5.05
CA ARG A 269 0.62 17.53 -3.79
C ARG A 269 0.29 18.49 -2.64
N GLU A 270 0.36 19.80 -2.88
CA GLU A 270 0.07 20.82 -1.87
C GLU A 270 -1.40 20.79 -1.45
N ARG A 271 -2.32 20.74 -2.42
CA ARG A 271 -3.76 20.60 -2.16
C ARG A 271 -4.09 19.32 -1.40
N LEU A 272 -3.44 18.20 -1.74
CA LEU A 272 -3.55 16.96 -0.98
C LEU A 272 -3.12 17.17 0.46
N GLN A 273 -1.92 17.70 0.69
CA GLN A 273 -1.43 17.88 2.06
C GLN A 273 -2.35 18.76 2.91
N GLU A 274 -2.88 19.85 2.35
CA GLU A 274 -3.86 20.73 3.01
C GLU A 274 -5.12 19.96 3.43
N VAL A 275 -5.76 19.27 2.47
CA VAL A 275 -7.03 18.59 2.70
C VAL A 275 -6.83 17.38 3.63
N LEU A 276 -5.77 16.60 3.43
CA LEU A 276 -5.42 15.47 4.28
C LEU A 276 -5.14 15.92 5.72
N THR A 277 -4.51 17.08 5.92
CA THR A 277 -4.28 17.66 7.25
C THR A 277 -5.60 17.92 7.96
N VAL A 278 -6.58 18.52 7.27
CA VAL A 278 -7.89 18.82 7.84
C VAL A 278 -8.67 17.55 8.18
N ILE A 279 -8.60 16.52 7.33
CA ILE A 279 -9.42 15.31 7.48
C ILE A 279 -8.77 14.31 8.46
N PHE A 280 -7.47 14.07 8.35
CA PHE A 280 -6.77 12.98 9.04
C PHE A 280 -5.85 13.45 10.16
N GLY A 281 -5.45 14.72 10.17
CA GLY A 281 -4.37 15.24 11.01
C GLY A 281 -4.57 14.99 12.50
N GLU A 282 -5.80 15.03 13.01
CA GLU A 282 -6.11 14.77 14.43
C GLU A 282 -6.71 13.39 14.70
N VAL A 283 -7.04 12.62 13.65
CA VAL A 283 -7.81 11.37 13.78
C VAL A 283 -6.92 10.13 13.64
N TYR A 284 -5.82 10.24 12.90
CA TYR A 284 -4.96 9.11 12.56
C TYR A 284 -3.50 9.43 12.78
N THR A 285 -2.75 8.51 13.41
CA THR A 285 -1.28 8.56 13.45
C THR A 285 -0.73 7.40 12.62
N GLY A 286 0.04 7.70 11.57
CA GLY A 286 0.62 6.69 10.70
C GLY A 286 0.77 7.16 9.26
N TYR A 287 1.19 6.23 8.40
CA TYR A 287 1.34 6.49 6.98
C TYR A 287 0.02 6.35 6.23
N LEU A 288 -0.15 7.14 5.18
CA LEU A 288 -1.23 6.97 4.21
C LEU A 288 -0.74 7.30 2.80
N GLY A 289 -1.28 6.60 1.81
CA GLY A 289 -0.94 6.79 0.39
C GLY A 289 -2.15 7.22 -0.41
N VAL A 290 -1.95 8.14 -1.36
CA VAL A 290 -2.98 8.55 -2.31
C VAL A 290 -2.57 8.04 -3.68
N ASP A 291 -3.30 7.06 -4.18
CA ASP A 291 -3.04 6.45 -5.48
C ASP A 291 -3.58 7.36 -6.58
N MET A 292 -2.80 7.51 -7.64
CA MET A 292 -3.01 8.44 -8.74
C MET A 292 -2.71 7.74 -10.06
N MET A 293 -3.22 8.32 -11.15
CA MET A 293 -2.91 7.85 -12.49
C MET A 293 -2.56 9.01 -13.39
N ILE A 294 -1.68 8.76 -14.36
CA ILE A 294 -1.61 9.58 -15.57
C ILE A 294 -2.57 8.95 -16.58
N CYS A 295 -3.46 9.75 -17.12
CA CYS A 295 -4.46 9.34 -18.10
C CYS A 295 -4.23 10.07 -19.42
N ARG A 296 -4.49 9.39 -20.54
CA ARG A 296 -4.54 10.02 -21.86
C ARG A 296 -5.99 10.30 -22.22
N ASP A 297 -6.32 11.57 -22.43
CA ASP A 297 -7.63 11.98 -22.90
C ASP A 297 -7.88 11.44 -24.32
N GLU A 298 -8.99 10.73 -24.54
CA GLU A 298 -9.22 10.06 -25.83
C GLU A 298 -9.55 11.04 -26.96
N GLU A 299 -10.13 12.21 -26.64
CA GLU A 299 -10.55 13.18 -27.65
C GLU A 299 -9.40 14.11 -28.06
N THR A 300 -8.69 14.63 -27.06
CA THR A 300 -7.61 15.62 -27.25
C THR A 300 -6.23 14.99 -27.36
N GLN A 301 -6.08 13.71 -26.97
CA GLN A 301 -4.81 12.99 -26.86
C GLN A 301 -3.81 13.57 -25.85
N SER A 302 -4.21 14.59 -25.07
CA SER A 302 -3.40 15.19 -24.02
C SER A 302 -3.31 14.27 -22.80
N PHE A 303 -2.28 14.47 -21.99
CA PHE A 303 -2.17 13.81 -20.69
C PHE A 303 -2.89 14.63 -19.62
N ARG A 304 -3.41 13.92 -18.61
CA ARG A 304 -4.07 14.48 -17.42
C ARG A 304 -3.73 13.65 -16.19
N ILE A 305 -3.79 14.25 -15.01
CA ILE A 305 -3.68 13.55 -13.72
C ILE A 305 -5.08 13.18 -13.24
N HIS A 306 -5.29 11.91 -12.89
CA HIS A 306 -6.37 11.53 -11.98
C HIS A 306 -5.85 11.62 -10.54
N PRO A 307 -6.20 12.66 -9.76
CA PRO A 307 -5.42 13.05 -8.59
C PRO A 307 -5.72 12.23 -7.33
N CYS A 308 -6.79 11.44 -7.33
CA CYS A 308 -7.15 10.57 -6.21
C CYS A 308 -8.01 9.40 -6.68
N VAL A 309 -7.38 8.25 -6.94
CA VAL A 309 -8.06 6.99 -7.30
C VAL A 309 -8.53 6.24 -6.06
N GLU A 310 -7.68 6.23 -5.04
CA GLU A 310 -7.88 5.55 -3.75
C GLU A 310 -7.01 6.24 -2.69
N ILE A 311 -7.48 6.23 -1.44
CA ILE A 311 -6.67 6.62 -0.29
C ILE A 311 -6.45 5.38 0.57
N ASN A 312 -5.20 4.94 0.64
CA ASN A 312 -4.75 3.86 1.49
C ASN A 312 -4.38 4.43 2.87
N MET A 313 -5.34 4.56 3.78
CA MET A 313 -5.10 5.06 5.16
C MET A 313 -4.46 3.98 6.06
N ARG A 314 -3.26 3.56 5.68
CA ARG A 314 -2.46 2.54 6.34
C ARG A 314 -1.03 2.58 5.80
N MET A 315 -0.14 1.84 6.47
CA MET A 315 1.11 1.44 5.83
C MET A 315 0.80 0.74 4.49
N ASN A 316 1.66 0.96 3.51
CA ASN A 316 1.48 0.41 2.19
C ASN A 316 2.85 0.08 1.56
N MET A 317 2.82 -0.62 0.42
CA MET A 317 4.02 -1.06 -0.27
C MET A 317 4.83 0.09 -0.88
N GLY A 318 4.17 1.18 -1.24
CA GLY A 318 4.82 2.41 -1.71
C GLY A 318 5.70 3.06 -0.64
N VAL A 319 5.19 3.17 0.58
CA VAL A 319 5.97 3.66 1.74
C VAL A 319 7.15 2.75 2.01
N VAL A 320 6.99 1.41 1.94
CA VAL A 320 8.10 0.46 2.12
C VAL A 320 9.16 0.69 1.05
N ALA A 321 8.76 0.77 -0.23
CA ALA A 321 9.69 1.00 -1.34
C ALA A 321 10.44 2.33 -1.19
N HIS A 322 9.72 3.40 -0.87
CA HIS A 322 10.28 4.73 -0.66
C HIS A 322 11.29 4.74 0.49
N LEU A 323 10.88 4.30 1.69
CA LEU A 323 11.77 4.28 2.85
C LEU A 323 12.97 3.34 2.66
N PHE A 324 12.78 2.23 1.95
CA PHE A 324 13.89 1.34 1.62
C PHE A 324 14.89 2.04 0.69
N ARG A 325 14.41 2.74 -0.34
CA ARG A 325 15.24 3.49 -1.29
C ARG A 325 16.05 4.59 -0.60
N GLU A 326 15.42 5.34 0.30
CA GLU A 326 16.10 6.45 1.00
C GLU A 326 17.18 5.95 1.98
N ASN A 327 16.86 4.90 2.73
CA ASN A 327 17.71 4.46 3.85
C ASN A 327 18.76 3.43 3.45
N PHE A 328 18.48 2.56 2.47
CA PHE A 328 19.28 1.35 2.25
C PHE A 328 19.80 1.17 0.83
N VAL A 329 19.45 2.03 -0.13
CA VAL A 329 19.98 1.94 -1.51
C VAL A 329 21.05 3.00 -1.72
N ALA A 330 22.11 2.66 -2.46
CA ALA A 330 23.18 3.59 -2.78
C ALA A 330 22.73 4.67 -3.79
N PRO A 331 23.29 5.89 -3.73
CA PRO A 331 23.08 6.87 -4.80
C PRO A 331 23.51 6.33 -6.17
N GLY A 332 22.77 6.65 -7.24
CA GLY A 332 23.07 6.14 -8.58
C GLY A 332 22.77 4.64 -8.76
N THR A 333 21.88 4.08 -7.94
CA THR A 333 21.36 2.73 -8.09
C THR A 333 19.89 2.78 -8.46
N ASP A 334 19.54 2.07 -9.52
CA ASP A 334 18.17 1.75 -9.91
C ASP A 334 17.75 0.42 -9.30
N GLY A 335 16.45 0.22 -9.10
CA GLY A 335 15.97 -1.08 -8.67
C GLY A 335 14.45 -1.19 -8.61
N ASN A 336 14.00 -2.38 -8.27
CA ASN A 336 12.58 -2.66 -8.06
C ASN A 336 12.37 -3.39 -6.73
N PHE A 337 11.32 -3.00 -6.01
CA PHE A 337 10.75 -3.75 -4.90
C PHE A 337 9.59 -4.61 -5.42
N ASN A 338 9.59 -5.90 -5.06
CA ASN A 338 8.59 -6.84 -5.54
C ASN A 338 8.11 -7.77 -4.41
N ILE A 339 6.88 -8.25 -4.58
CA ILE A 339 6.30 -9.31 -3.76
C ILE A 339 5.80 -10.40 -4.70
N ASP A 340 6.35 -11.60 -4.52
CA ASP A 340 5.94 -12.77 -5.29
C ASP A 340 5.15 -13.73 -4.43
N TYR A 341 4.24 -14.46 -5.07
CA TYR A 341 3.54 -15.62 -4.52
C TYR A 341 3.83 -16.85 -5.37
N TYR A 342 4.12 -17.98 -4.71
CA TYR A 342 4.29 -19.27 -5.36
C TYR A 342 3.29 -20.29 -4.78
N PRO A 343 2.67 -21.13 -5.64
CA PRO A 343 1.75 -22.18 -5.18
C PRO A 343 2.42 -23.20 -4.24
N THR A 344 3.71 -23.45 -4.42
CA THR A 344 4.49 -24.44 -3.67
C THR A 344 5.75 -23.82 -3.08
N ASN A 345 6.14 -24.26 -1.88
CA ASN A 345 7.32 -23.75 -1.21
C ASN A 345 8.62 -24.09 -1.97
N ASP A 346 8.68 -25.26 -2.59
CA ASP A 346 9.87 -25.71 -3.35
C ASP A 346 10.17 -24.79 -4.53
N ALA A 347 9.15 -24.41 -5.30
CA ALA A 347 9.30 -23.45 -6.40
C ALA A 347 9.84 -22.09 -5.92
N LEU A 348 9.36 -21.59 -4.78
CA LEU A 348 9.89 -20.35 -4.21
C LEU A 348 11.34 -20.51 -3.74
N GLN A 349 11.69 -21.65 -3.15
CA GLN A 349 13.06 -21.94 -2.71
C GLN A 349 14.04 -22.04 -3.89
N GLU A 350 13.65 -22.73 -4.96
CA GLU A 350 14.43 -22.83 -6.19
C GLU A 350 14.67 -21.44 -6.80
N GLU A 351 13.60 -20.66 -6.99
CA GLU A 351 13.72 -19.32 -7.56
C GLU A 351 14.51 -18.37 -6.64
N HIS A 352 14.37 -18.50 -5.32
CA HIS A 352 15.18 -17.73 -4.37
C HIS A 352 16.67 -18.06 -4.50
N LYS A 353 17.02 -19.35 -4.59
CA LYS A 353 18.40 -19.81 -4.76
C LYS A 353 18.99 -19.33 -6.08
N LEU A 354 18.25 -19.47 -7.18
CA LEU A 354 18.66 -18.98 -8.49
C LEU A 354 18.88 -17.46 -8.50
N ALA A 355 18.01 -16.69 -7.85
CA ALA A 355 18.17 -15.24 -7.74
C ALA A 355 19.42 -14.84 -6.94
N MET A 356 19.72 -15.54 -5.83
CA MET A 356 20.94 -15.34 -5.03
C MET A 356 22.22 -15.63 -5.82
N GLU A 357 22.21 -16.69 -6.64
CA GLU A 357 23.36 -17.07 -7.48
C GLU A 357 23.55 -16.13 -8.67
N ARG A 358 22.46 -15.75 -9.33
CA ARG A 358 22.48 -14.92 -10.55
C ARG A 358 22.77 -13.46 -10.26
N TYR A 359 22.28 -12.95 -9.12
CA TYR A 359 22.36 -11.54 -8.76
C TYR A 359 22.89 -11.38 -7.33
N PRO A 360 24.16 -11.72 -7.05
CA PRO A 360 24.71 -11.59 -5.71
C PRO A 360 24.62 -10.12 -5.23
N ALA A 361 24.10 -9.92 -4.01
CA ALA A 361 23.99 -8.60 -3.41
C ALA A 361 25.38 -7.99 -3.15
N VAL A 362 25.57 -6.76 -3.59
CA VAL A 362 26.75 -5.95 -3.28
C VAL A 362 26.30 -4.82 -2.35
N ILE A 363 26.85 -4.83 -1.14
CA ILE A 363 26.52 -3.88 -0.08
C ILE A 363 27.79 -3.15 0.32
N GLU A 364 27.76 -1.81 0.23
CA GLU A 364 28.87 -0.94 0.55
C GLU A 364 28.40 0.11 1.56
N ASN A 365 29.12 0.29 2.66
CA ASN A 365 28.82 1.28 3.70
C ASN A 365 27.36 1.23 4.21
N GLY A 366 26.81 0.02 4.35
CA GLY A 366 25.43 -0.15 4.82
C GLY A 366 24.36 0.15 3.77
N ARG A 367 24.71 0.22 2.48
CA ARG A 367 23.77 0.47 1.38
C ARG A 367 23.92 -0.56 0.26
N LEU A 368 22.81 -1.00 -0.30
CA LEU A 368 22.71 -1.90 -1.44
C LEU A 368 23.07 -1.13 -2.72
N VAL A 369 24.11 -1.60 -3.39
CA VAL A 369 24.64 -1.02 -4.63
C VAL A 369 24.09 -1.74 -5.85
N SER A 370 23.98 -3.07 -5.78
CA SER A 370 23.43 -3.93 -6.83
C SER A 370 23.06 -5.31 -6.29
N GLY A 371 22.32 -6.08 -7.09
CA GLY A 371 21.97 -7.47 -6.81
C GLY A 371 20.60 -7.67 -6.16
N TYR A 372 20.28 -8.94 -5.91
CA TYR A 372 19.06 -9.40 -5.27
C TYR A 372 19.22 -9.42 -3.75
N LEU A 373 18.28 -8.80 -3.03
CA LEU A 373 18.23 -8.84 -1.57
C LEU A 373 16.83 -9.29 -1.12
N PRO A 374 16.69 -10.46 -0.46
CA PRO A 374 15.43 -10.81 0.18
C PRO A 374 15.22 -9.90 1.40
N LEU A 375 14.05 -9.24 1.46
CA LEU A 375 13.67 -8.36 2.58
C LEU A 375 13.06 -9.14 3.77
N VAL A 376 12.84 -10.43 3.61
CA VAL A 376 12.35 -11.34 4.66
C VAL A 376 13.00 -12.71 4.49
N PRO A 377 13.07 -13.55 5.54
CA PRO A 377 13.61 -14.89 5.43
C PRO A 377 12.75 -15.74 4.49
N VAL A 378 13.38 -16.41 3.52
CA VAL A 378 12.71 -17.40 2.66
C VAL A 378 12.98 -18.79 3.25
N THR A 379 11.95 -19.37 3.88
CA THR A 379 12.04 -20.66 4.60
C THR A 379 11.42 -21.80 3.79
N PRO A 380 11.65 -23.08 4.16
CA PRO A 380 10.99 -24.22 3.51
C PRO A 380 9.45 -24.22 3.61
N LYS A 381 8.86 -23.28 4.37
CA LYS A 381 7.40 -23.10 4.52
C LYS A 381 6.87 -21.86 3.82
N SER A 382 7.75 -21.04 3.24
CA SER A 382 7.37 -19.78 2.63
C SER A 382 6.67 -20.02 1.30
N GLN A 383 5.61 -19.26 1.05
CA GLN A 383 4.91 -19.13 -0.24
C GLN A 383 4.95 -17.70 -0.76
N TYR A 384 5.27 -16.72 0.09
CA TYR A 384 5.52 -15.34 -0.29
C TYR A 384 6.97 -14.96 -0.05
N ARG A 385 7.51 -14.11 -0.92
CA ARG A 385 8.75 -13.37 -0.67
C ARG A 385 8.55 -11.89 -0.96
N ALA A 386 9.19 -11.06 -0.16
CA ALA A 386 9.42 -9.65 -0.45
C ALA A 386 10.91 -9.48 -0.72
N TYR A 387 11.29 -8.81 -1.81
CA TYR A 387 12.68 -8.62 -2.19
C TYR A 387 12.88 -7.35 -3.00
N VAL A 388 14.12 -6.90 -3.06
CA VAL A 388 14.56 -5.89 -4.02
C VAL A 388 15.57 -6.48 -4.99
N LEU A 389 15.58 -5.96 -6.21
CA LEU A 389 16.60 -6.24 -7.20
C LEU A 389 17.13 -4.92 -7.74
N CYS A 390 18.40 -4.64 -7.45
CA CYS A 390 19.06 -3.39 -7.77
C CYS A 390 20.14 -3.58 -8.83
N TYR A 391 20.39 -2.53 -9.59
CA TYR A 391 21.40 -2.47 -10.65
C TYR A 391 22.15 -1.14 -10.51
N LYS A 392 23.45 -1.15 -10.77
CA LYS A 392 24.17 0.13 -10.92
C LYS A 392 23.55 0.85 -12.11
N SER A 393 23.10 2.09 -11.92
CA SER A 393 22.60 2.88 -13.03
C SER A 393 23.69 2.95 -14.09
N GLY A 394 23.39 2.47 -15.30
CA GLY A 394 24.25 2.70 -16.43
C GLY A 394 24.42 4.21 -16.63
N VAL A 395 25.63 4.65 -16.92
CA VAL A 395 25.77 5.90 -17.66
C VAL A 395 25.16 5.59 -19.03
N ASP A 396 23.95 6.12 -19.28
CA ASP A 396 23.14 5.98 -20.48
C ASP A 396 22.69 4.56 -20.87
N ASP A 397 21.44 4.22 -20.54
CA ASP A 397 20.62 3.28 -21.35
C ASP A 397 19.44 4.07 -21.95
N THR A 398 19.75 4.95 -22.89
CA THR A 398 18.87 5.15 -24.05
C THR A 398 19.10 3.96 -24.97
N ASN A 399 18.22 2.96 -24.93
CA ASN A 399 17.85 2.04 -26.03
C ASN A 399 17.14 0.79 -25.45
N ASP A 400 15.81 0.81 -25.40
CA ASP A 400 14.95 0.07 -26.34
C ASP A 400 13.46 0.27 -25.99
#